data_AF-A0A1F9BLP0-F1
#
_entry.id   AF-A0A1F9BLP0-F1
#
_cell.length_a   1.000
_cell.length_b   1.000
_cell.length_c   1.000
_cell.angle_alpha   90.00
_cell.angle_beta   90.00
_cell.angle_gamma   90.00
#
_symmetry.space_group_name_H-M   'P 1'
#
loop_
_entity.id
_entity.type
_entity.pdbx_description
1 polymer ?
#
loop_
_entity_poly.entity_id
_entity_poly.type
_entity_poly.pdbx_seq_one_letter_code
_entity_poly.pdbx_strand_id
1 'polypeptide(L)'
;MKIEDLLLLTTLGPARPETKGTGEDKFAQHLEEALAQIQKDPATKELVETAATLAPQLASEVGNSANELLNTALSRLEIFQEALGRPEISLKTLSPLAQALEQDSRRLQSAAQNLPSSSPVRQLVDETAALAYTESFKFNRGDFI
;
A
#
# COMPACT_ATOMS: atom_id res chain seq x y z
N MET A 1 -35.14 -24.64 -33.23
CA MET A 1 -35.69 -23.56 -32.39
C MET A 1 -34.69 -22.43 -32.38
N LYS A 2 -35.14 -21.21 -32.68
CA LYS A 2 -34.30 -20.04 -32.93
C LYS A 2 -33.93 -19.39 -31.58
N ILE A 3 -32.78 -18.73 -31.53
CA ILE A 3 -32.22 -18.04 -30.34
C ILE A 3 -33.15 -16.94 -29.79
N GLU A 4 -34.20 -16.58 -30.52
CA GLU A 4 -35.23 -15.60 -30.15
C GLU A 4 -36.13 -16.08 -29.00
N ASP A 5 -36.22 -17.39 -28.71
CA ASP A 5 -37.02 -17.91 -27.58
C ASP A 5 -36.34 -17.79 -26.22
N LEU A 6 -35.03 -17.52 -26.15
CA LEU A 6 -34.30 -17.39 -24.88
C LEU A 6 -34.37 -15.99 -24.26
N LEU A 7 -35.01 -15.02 -24.93
CA LEU A 7 -35.13 -13.63 -24.45
C LEU A 7 -36.48 -13.32 -23.79
N LEU A 8 -37.36 -14.32 -23.62
CA LEU A 8 -38.68 -14.16 -22.97
C LEU A 8 -38.76 -14.72 -21.54
N LEU A 9 -37.66 -15.25 -20.96
CA LEU A 9 -37.64 -15.69 -19.56
C LEU A 9 -37.10 -14.64 -18.56
N THR A 10 -36.81 -13.42 -19.00
CA THR A 10 -36.18 -12.38 -18.17
C THR A 10 -37.16 -11.52 -17.36
N THR A 11 -38.43 -11.94 -17.21
CA THR A 11 -39.40 -11.25 -16.34
C THR A 11 -40.10 -12.23 -15.39
N LEU A 12 -39.33 -12.91 -14.54
CA LEU A 12 -39.85 -13.34 -13.25
C LEU A 12 -39.07 -12.60 -12.17
N GLY A 13 -39.75 -11.67 -11.52
CA GLY A 13 -39.22 -10.89 -10.43
C GLY A 13 -38.73 -11.78 -9.28
N PRO A 14 -37.86 -11.26 -8.40
CA PRO A 14 -37.56 -11.96 -7.18
C PRO A 14 -38.85 -12.08 -6.37
N ALA A 15 -39.30 -13.32 -6.17
CA ALA A 15 -40.32 -13.66 -5.21
C ALA A 15 -39.89 -13.12 -3.84
N ARG A 16 -40.65 -12.12 -3.41
CA ARG A 16 -40.61 -11.47 -2.10
C ARG A 16 -40.86 -12.50 -0.99
N PRO A 17 -39.93 -12.73 -0.05
CA PRO A 17 -40.35 -12.94 1.31
C PRO A 17 -40.87 -11.59 1.83
N GLU A 18 -42.17 -11.51 2.08
CA GLU A 18 -42.78 -10.43 2.86
C GLU A 18 -42.22 -10.48 4.29
N THR A 19 -41.03 -9.92 4.50
CA THR A 19 -40.59 -9.49 5.84
C THR A 19 -40.64 -7.98 5.86
N LYS A 20 -41.72 -7.47 6.47
CA LYS A 20 -41.92 -6.07 6.84
C LYS A 20 -40.60 -5.40 7.19
N GLY A 21 -40.30 -4.34 6.43
CA GLY A 21 -39.22 -3.41 6.71
C GLY A 21 -39.29 -2.91 8.15
N THR A 22 -38.16 -3.00 8.83
CA THR A 22 -37.90 -2.27 10.09
C THR A 22 -36.40 -2.23 10.42
N GLY A 23 -35.52 -2.61 9.49
CA GLY A 23 -34.07 -2.72 9.73
C GLY A 23 -33.24 -1.61 9.08
N GLU A 24 -33.45 -1.36 7.78
CA GLU A 24 -32.70 -0.34 7.03
C GLU A 24 -33.01 1.08 7.51
N ASP A 25 -34.29 1.39 7.78
CA ASP A 25 -34.68 2.68 8.37
C ASP A 25 -34.08 2.90 9.76
N LYS A 26 -33.92 1.83 10.55
CA LYS A 26 -33.34 1.92 11.90
C LYS A 26 -31.83 2.12 11.84
N PHE A 27 -31.14 1.47 10.90
CA PHE A 27 -29.71 1.70 10.72
C PHE A 27 -29.42 3.12 10.24
N ALA A 28 -30.21 3.63 9.28
CA ALA A 28 -30.11 5.02 8.83
C ALA A 28 -30.38 5.99 9.99
N GLN A 29 -31.42 5.75 10.80
CA GLN A 29 -31.71 6.54 11.99
C GLN A 29 -30.57 6.49 13.02
N HIS A 30 -29.96 5.33 13.25
CA HIS A 30 -28.84 5.20 14.19
C HIS A 30 -27.56 5.87 13.68
N LEU A 31 -27.31 5.87 12.36
CA LEU A 31 -26.20 6.63 11.77
C LEU A 31 -26.42 8.13 11.89
N GLU A 32 -27.64 8.59 11.63
CA GLU A 32 -27.99 10.01 11.71
C GLU A 32 -27.99 10.50 13.17
N GLU A 33 -28.44 9.67 14.11
CA GLU A 33 -28.36 9.91 15.54
C GLU A 33 -26.91 9.91 16.04
N ALA A 34 -26.06 8.99 15.58
CA ALA A 34 -24.63 8.99 15.90
C ALA A 34 -23.91 10.23 15.34
N LEU A 35 -24.23 10.65 14.11
CA LEU A 35 -23.69 11.88 13.51
C LEU A 35 -24.17 13.14 14.24
N ALA A 36 -25.44 13.18 14.65
CA ALA A 36 -25.98 14.27 15.45
C ALA A 36 -25.36 14.32 16.85
N GLN A 37 -25.09 13.15 17.48
CA GLN A 37 -24.42 13.04 18.77
C GLN A 37 -22.98 13.57 18.69
N ILE A 38 -22.23 13.23 17.64
CA ILE A 38 -20.88 13.75 17.36
C ILE A 38 -20.90 15.28 17.20
N GLN A 39 -21.98 15.86 16.68
CA GLN A 39 -22.12 17.31 16.54
C GLN A 39 -22.52 18.03 17.84
N LYS A 40 -23.12 17.32 18.80
CA LYS A 40 -23.73 17.87 20.02
C LYS A 40 -22.79 17.83 21.23
N ASP A 41 -21.87 16.86 21.27
CA ASP A 41 -20.82 16.79 22.28
C ASP A 41 -19.57 17.60 21.85
N PRO A 42 -19.22 18.70 22.54
CA PRO A 42 -18.04 19.50 22.20
C PRO A 42 -16.74 18.70 22.33
N ALA A 43 -16.69 17.70 23.23
CA ALA A 43 -15.55 16.81 23.40
C ALA A 43 -15.36 15.85 22.21
N THR A 44 -16.44 15.38 21.58
CA THR A 44 -16.35 14.49 20.41
C THR A 44 -16.05 15.29 19.14
N LYS A 45 -16.54 16.52 19.04
CA LYS A 45 -16.18 17.48 17.98
C LYS A 45 -14.70 17.84 18.02
N GLU A 46 -14.15 18.14 19.20
CA GLU A 46 -12.70 18.38 19.35
C GLU A 46 -11.87 17.15 18.97
N LEU A 47 -12.28 15.93 19.35
CA LEU A 47 -11.55 14.71 18.97
C LEU A 47 -11.57 14.44 17.46
N VAL A 48 -12.69 14.71 16.78
CA VAL A 48 -12.82 14.55 15.32
C VAL A 48 -12.05 15.63 14.57
N GLU A 49 -12.08 16.87 15.05
CA GLU A 49 -11.33 17.99 14.46
C GLU A 49 -9.82 17.83 14.68
N THR A 50 -9.41 17.32 15.85
CA THR A 50 -8.02 16.95 16.13
C THR A 50 -7.55 15.79 15.24
N ALA A 51 -8.37 14.75 15.05
CA ALA A 51 -8.06 13.64 14.15
C ALA A 51 -7.99 14.08 12.67
N ALA A 52 -8.87 14.97 12.24
CA ALA A 52 -8.86 15.54 10.89
C ALA A 52 -7.62 16.43 10.63
N THR A 53 -7.07 17.05 11.67
CA THR A 53 -5.86 17.87 11.58
C THR A 53 -4.57 17.02 11.61
N LEU A 54 -4.58 15.90 12.37
CA LEU A 54 -3.42 15.01 12.51
C LEU A 54 -3.26 14.03 11.35
N ALA A 55 -4.34 13.59 10.71
CA ALA A 55 -4.27 12.62 9.61
C ALA A 55 -3.41 13.08 8.40
N PRO A 56 -3.50 14.36 7.94
CA PRO A 56 -2.62 14.87 6.88
C PRO A 56 -1.16 14.94 7.31
N GLN A 57 -0.87 15.24 8.59
CA GLN A 57 0.48 15.36 9.11
C GLN A 57 1.16 14.00 9.18
N LEU A 58 0.46 12.98 9.68
CA LEU A 58 0.93 11.60 9.72
C LEU A 58 1.15 11.03 8.31
N ALA A 59 0.25 11.31 7.37
CA ALA A 59 0.41 10.91 5.97
C ALA A 59 1.66 11.55 5.33
N SER A 60 1.95 12.81 5.67
CA SER A 60 3.14 13.52 5.19
C SER A 60 4.43 12.95 5.80
N GLU A 61 4.42 12.61 7.08
CA GLU A 61 5.57 12.00 7.76
C GLU A 61 5.89 10.60 7.21
N VAL A 62 4.88 9.76 7.02
CA VAL A 62 5.01 8.44 6.37
C VAL A 62 5.56 8.59 4.94
N GLY A 63 5.08 9.58 4.19
CA GLY A 63 5.60 9.90 2.86
C GLY A 63 7.07 10.32 2.89
N ASN A 64 7.48 11.14 3.85
CA ASN A 64 8.87 11.58 4.00
C ASN A 64 9.80 10.43 4.36
N SER A 65 9.42 9.59 5.33
CA SER A 65 10.21 8.41 5.71
C SER A 65 10.37 7.41 4.56
N ALA A 66 9.32 7.22 3.76
CA ALA A 66 9.41 6.35 2.56
C ALA A 66 10.37 6.92 1.51
N ASN A 67 10.40 8.24 1.32
CA ASN A 67 11.35 8.89 0.42
C ASN A 67 12.80 8.76 0.91
N GLU A 68 13.06 8.91 2.20
CA GLU A 68 14.41 8.73 2.75
C GLU A 68 14.92 7.29 2.58
N LEU A 69 14.06 6.30 2.86
CA LEU A 69 14.36 4.89 2.63
C LEU A 69 14.63 4.60 1.15
N LEU A 70 13.81 5.17 0.26
CA LEU A 70 13.98 5.02 -1.19
C LEU A 70 15.32 5.58 -1.66
N ASN A 71 15.66 6.82 -1.29
CA ASN A 71 16.93 7.43 -1.65
C ASN A 71 18.12 6.61 -1.12
N THR A 72 18.03 6.12 0.11
CA THR A 72 19.08 5.27 0.70
C THR A 72 19.28 3.98 -0.11
N ALA A 73 18.18 3.32 -0.49
CA ALA A 73 18.23 2.08 -1.28
C ALA A 73 18.80 2.32 -2.69
N LEU A 74 18.39 3.41 -3.36
CA LEU A 74 18.90 3.80 -4.67
C LEU A 74 20.40 4.09 -4.63
N SER A 75 20.87 4.90 -3.68
CA SER A 75 22.30 5.17 -3.50
C SER A 75 23.09 3.88 -3.24
N ARG A 76 22.51 2.94 -2.49
CA ARG A 76 23.17 1.66 -2.24
C ARG A 76 23.22 0.78 -3.49
N LEU A 77 22.17 0.77 -4.30
CA LEU A 77 22.14 0.09 -5.60
C LEU A 77 23.19 0.66 -6.56
N GLU A 78 23.35 1.98 -6.61
CA GLU A 78 24.38 2.64 -7.41
C GLU A 78 25.78 2.22 -6.98
N ILE A 79 26.06 2.27 -5.66
CA ILE A 79 27.36 1.83 -5.12
C ILE A 79 27.60 0.35 -5.42
N PHE A 80 26.56 -0.50 -5.31
CA PHE A 80 26.67 -1.93 -5.63
C PHE A 80 27.07 -2.14 -7.09
N GLN A 81 26.37 -1.48 -8.03
CA GLN A 81 26.64 -1.60 -9.45
C GLN A 81 28.00 -1.03 -9.84
N GLU A 82 28.39 0.11 -9.28
CA GLU A 82 29.71 0.70 -9.52
C GLU A 82 30.82 -0.25 -9.03
N ALA A 83 30.62 -0.87 -7.87
CA ALA A 83 31.60 -1.78 -7.32
C ALA A 83 31.69 -3.11 -8.10
N LEU A 84 30.59 -3.60 -8.66
CA LEU A 84 30.58 -4.73 -9.60
C LEU A 84 31.32 -4.40 -10.91
N GLY A 85 31.29 -3.14 -11.35
CA GLY A 85 32.01 -2.67 -12.53
C GLY A 85 33.53 -2.53 -12.34
N ARG A 86 34.03 -2.62 -11.10
CA ARG A 86 35.44 -2.46 -10.76
C ARG A 86 36.11 -3.81 -10.50
N PRO A 87 36.95 -4.33 -11.41
CA PRO A 87 37.59 -5.64 -11.26
C PRO A 87 38.61 -5.70 -10.10
N GLU A 88 38.98 -4.54 -9.53
CA GLU A 88 39.88 -4.43 -8.38
C GLU A 88 39.19 -4.74 -7.05
N ILE A 89 37.86 -4.69 -6.99
CA ILE A 89 37.08 -4.94 -5.77
C ILE A 89 36.75 -6.43 -5.67
N SER A 90 37.10 -7.05 -4.55
CA SER A 90 36.75 -8.45 -4.33
C SER A 90 35.26 -8.59 -4.09
N LEU A 91 34.61 -9.55 -4.77
CA LEU A 91 33.20 -9.86 -4.54
C LEU A 91 32.90 -10.16 -3.06
N LYS A 92 33.85 -10.70 -2.30
CA LYS A 92 33.67 -10.93 -0.86
C LYS A 92 33.41 -9.64 -0.07
N THR A 93 33.96 -8.50 -0.49
CA THR A 93 33.71 -7.21 0.17
C THR A 93 32.34 -6.62 -0.17
N LEU A 94 31.67 -7.14 -1.21
CA LEU A 94 30.32 -6.73 -1.60
C LEU A 94 29.21 -7.51 -0.88
N SER A 95 29.54 -8.61 -0.22
CA SER A 95 28.57 -9.43 0.51
C SER A 95 27.78 -8.66 1.58
N PRO A 96 28.39 -7.79 2.42
CA PRO A 96 27.62 -6.95 3.35
C PRO A 96 26.69 -5.98 2.63
N LEU A 97 27.08 -5.51 1.45
CA LEU A 97 26.30 -4.58 0.65
C LEU A 97 25.09 -5.26 0.02
N ALA A 98 25.24 -6.49 -0.47
CA ALA A 98 24.14 -7.33 -0.94
C ALA A 98 23.14 -7.67 0.17
N GLN A 99 23.62 -8.00 1.38
CA GLN A 99 22.74 -8.21 2.55
C GLN A 99 21.95 -6.96 2.90
N ALA A 100 22.58 -5.80 2.83
CA ALA A 100 21.90 -4.54 3.08
C ALA A 100 20.85 -4.20 2.00
N LEU A 101 21.09 -4.55 0.74
CA LEU A 101 20.07 -4.44 -0.32
C LEU A 101 18.86 -5.35 -0.06
N GLU A 102 19.08 -6.57 0.44
CA GLU A 102 17.98 -7.45 0.83
C GLU A 102 17.15 -6.85 1.98
N GLN A 103 17.83 -6.28 2.99
CA GLN A 103 17.17 -5.59 4.09
C GLN A 103 16.39 -4.36 3.64
N ASP A 104 16.97 -3.56 2.74
CA ASP A 104 16.33 -2.36 2.19
C ASP A 104 15.10 -2.74 1.35
N SER A 105 15.14 -3.83 0.57
CA SER A 105 13.95 -4.37 -0.10
C SER A 105 12.81 -4.67 0.88
N ARG A 106 13.09 -5.34 2.00
CA ARG A 106 12.06 -5.70 3.01
C ARG A 106 11.47 -4.45 3.67
N ARG A 107 12.32 -3.45 3.94
CA ARG A 107 11.89 -2.16 4.51
C ARG A 107 11.04 -1.37 3.51
N LEU A 108 11.44 -1.30 2.25
CA LEU A 108 10.68 -0.64 1.20
C LEU A 108 9.32 -1.31 0.97
N GLN A 109 9.24 -2.64 0.94
CA GLN A 109 7.95 -3.35 0.88
C GLN A 109 7.05 -3.02 2.07
N SER A 110 7.61 -2.91 3.27
CA SER A 110 6.86 -2.52 4.47
C SER A 110 6.38 -1.06 4.37
N ALA A 111 7.21 -0.16 3.84
CA ALA A 111 6.82 1.22 3.59
C ALA A 111 5.70 1.31 2.54
N ALA A 112 5.80 0.58 1.42
CA ALA A 112 4.82 0.58 0.34
C ALA A 112 3.39 0.21 0.80
N GLN A 113 3.27 -0.67 1.80
CA GLN A 113 1.97 -1.03 2.39
C GLN A 113 1.25 0.15 3.06
N ASN A 114 2.02 1.13 3.54
CA ASN A 114 1.49 2.33 4.19
C ASN A 114 1.25 3.48 3.19
N LEU A 115 1.64 3.33 1.92
CA LEU A 115 1.42 4.34 0.89
C LEU A 115 0.10 4.09 0.14
N PRO A 116 -0.59 5.15 -0.30
CA PRO A 116 -1.76 5.03 -1.17
C PRO A 116 -1.43 4.25 -2.45
N SER A 117 -2.30 3.33 -2.86
CA SER A 117 -2.11 2.49 -4.05
C SER A 117 -1.97 3.28 -5.35
N SER A 118 -2.50 4.50 -5.40
CA SER A 118 -2.43 5.41 -6.55
C SER A 118 -1.23 6.37 -6.53
N SER A 119 -0.35 6.28 -5.52
CA SER A 119 0.79 7.18 -5.39
C SER A 119 1.94 6.79 -6.33
N PRO A 120 2.48 7.72 -7.15
CA PRO A 120 3.67 7.46 -7.95
C PRO A 120 4.90 7.03 -7.12
N VAL A 121 5.00 7.54 -5.89
CA VAL A 121 6.09 7.18 -4.97
C VAL A 121 6.01 5.71 -4.57
N ARG A 122 4.79 5.17 -4.42
CA ARG A 122 4.60 3.74 -4.11
C ARG A 122 5.13 2.85 -5.24
N GLN A 123 4.81 3.20 -6.48
CA GLN A 123 5.31 2.46 -7.63
C GLN A 123 6.86 2.43 -7.63
N LEU A 124 7.50 3.57 -7.40
CA LEU A 124 8.95 3.65 -7.36
C LEU A 124 9.57 2.86 -6.19
N VAL A 125 8.92 2.89 -5.03
CA VAL A 125 9.31 2.07 -3.86
C VAL A 125 9.20 0.57 -4.18
N ASP A 126 8.11 0.14 -4.82
CA ASP A 126 7.89 -1.26 -5.20
C ASP A 126 8.92 -1.74 -6.24
N GLU A 127 9.19 -0.94 -7.27
CA GLU A 127 10.20 -1.22 -8.29
C GLU A 127 11.61 -1.30 -7.69
N THR A 128 11.96 -0.35 -6.81
CA THR A 128 13.26 -0.32 -6.15
C THR A 128 13.43 -1.49 -5.20
N ALA A 129 12.38 -1.88 -4.46
CA ALA A 129 12.39 -3.05 -3.61
C ALA A 129 12.64 -4.33 -4.43
N ALA A 130 11.92 -4.50 -5.54
CA ALA A 130 12.09 -5.65 -6.42
C ALA A 130 13.51 -5.72 -7.02
N LEU A 131 14.06 -4.57 -7.42
CA LEU A 131 15.42 -4.47 -7.94
C LEU A 131 16.46 -4.82 -6.87
N ALA A 132 16.37 -4.24 -5.67
CA ALA A 132 17.27 -4.52 -4.56
C ALA A 132 17.25 -6.01 -4.15
N TYR A 133 16.06 -6.62 -4.11
CA TYR A 133 15.93 -8.07 -3.89
C TYR A 133 16.58 -8.88 -5.01
N THR A 134 16.33 -8.52 -6.26
CA THR A 134 16.88 -9.25 -7.41
C THR A 134 18.41 -9.20 -7.42
N GLU A 135 19.01 -8.04 -7.19
CA GLU A 135 20.47 -7.88 -7.18
C GLU A 135 21.12 -8.61 -6.01
N SER A 136 20.54 -8.51 -4.80
CA SER A 136 21.01 -9.29 -3.65
C SER A 136 20.88 -10.80 -3.87
N PHE A 137 19.80 -11.26 -4.49
CA PHE A 137 19.59 -12.67 -4.80
C PHE A 137 20.58 -13.19 -5.84
N LYS A 138 20.79 -12.45 -6.94
CA LYS A 138 21.81 -12.77 -7.97
C LYS A 138 23.19 -12.89 -7.34
N PHE A 139 23.51 -11.99 -6.42
CA PHE A 139 24.78 -12.03 -5.70
C PHE A 139 24.94 -13.27 -4.84
N ASN A 140 23.92 -13.59 -4.04
CA ASN A 140 23.94 -14.79 -3.20
C ASN A 140 23.98 -16.10 -4.02
N ARG A 141 23.41 -16.09 -5.24
CA ARG A 141 23.49 -17.22 -6.18
C ARG A 141 24.87 -17.36 -6.82
N GLY A 142 25.69 -16.31 -6.80
CA GLY A 142 27.01 -16.28 -7.43
C GLY A 142 26.98 -15.92 -8.91
N ASP A 143 25.94 -15.24 -9.41
CA ASP A 143 25.84 -14.83 -10.82
C ASP A 143 26.93 -13.83 -11.26
N PHE A 144 27.61 -13.19 -10.30
CA PHE A 144 28.67 -12.21 -10.53
C PHE A 144 30.09 -12.80 -10.46
N ILE A 145 30.22 -14.13 -10.31
CA ILE A 145 31.51 -14.86 -10.24
C ILE A 145 31.87 -15.44 -11.60
#